data_AF-A0A7K9DSP7-F1
#
_entry.id   AF-A0A7K9DSP7-F1
#
_cell.length_a   1.000
_cell.length_b   1.000
_cell.length_c   1.000
_cell.angle_alpha   90.00
_cell.angle_beta   90.00
_cell.angle_gamma   90.00
#
_symmetry.space_group_name_H-M   'P 1'
#
loop_
_entity.id
_entity.type
_entity.pdbx_description
1 polymer ?
#
loop_
_entity_poly.entity_id
_entity_poly.type
_entity_poly.pdbx_seq_one_letter_code
_entity_poly.pdbx_strand_id
1 'polypeptide(L)'
;PSLSDLKDLLSYETIFENGTRTLTEVNVLGPVLDPVGNTTTQRSLRKKRQIYGTDSRFSIYDKRFMTNFPFNTAVKISTGCSGVLISPKHVLTAAHCLHDGKDYVKGSKRLRVGLMKTKSRGDGRKRKGAKRNGMPSFQWTRVKSSHIPKGWFKGVSEDIALDYDYAVLELKRPHKRKYMELGISPTIKMMPRSMIHFSGFDNDRSGQLVYRFCSISDESNDLLYQYCDAEPGSTGSGVYLRLKEPNKKQWKRKIIAVYSGHQWVDVNGEQQDYNVAVRITPLKYAQICFWLHGNDGNCTQG
;
A
#
# COMPACT_ATOMS: atom_id res chain seq x y z
N PRO A 1 -18.74 -10.60 9.44
CA PRO A 1 -19.57 -10.17 8.28
C PRO A 1 -20.40 -11.36 7.79
N SER A 2 -21.65 -11.14 7.42
CA SER A 2 -22.47 -12.13 6.70
C SER A 2 -21.91 -12.35 5.28
N LEU A 3 -22.37 -13.40 4.58
CA LEU A 3 -22.00 -13.62 3.18
C LEU A 3 -22.44 -12.45 2.29
N SER A 4 -23.61 -11.86 2.57
CA SER A 4 -24.11 -10.69 1.85
C SER A 4 -23.22 -9.47 2.10
N ASP A 5 -22.81 -9.25 3.35
CA ASP A 5 -21.88 -8.17 3.69
C ASP A 5 -20.57 -8.36 2.94
N LEU A 6 -20.07 -9.59 2.86
CA LEU A 6 -18.80 -9.87 2.18
C LEU A 6 -18.88 -9.63 0.67
N LYS A 7 -20.00 -9.98 0.02
CA LYS A 7 -20.25 -9.64 -1.39
C LYS A 7 -20.24 -8.14 -1.60
N ASP A 8 -20.90 -7.39 -0.71
CA ASP A 8 -20.93 -5.94 -0.79
C ASP A 8 -19.53 -5.33 -0.62
N LEU A 9 -18.82 -5.71 0.44
CA LEU A 9 -17.50 -5.20 0.79
C LEU A 9 -16.42 -5.51 -0.27
N LEU A 10 -16.47 -6.71 -0.87
CA LEU A 10 -15.54 -7.16 -1.90
C LEU A 10 -15.96 -6.75 -3.32
N SER A 11 -17.16 -6.22 -3.52
CA SER A 11 -17.49 -5.49 -4.75
C SER A 11 -16.55 -4.30 -4.89
N TYR A 12 -16.34 -3.77 -6.08
CA TYR A 12 -15.33 -2.73 -6.28
C TYR A 12 -15.67 -1.77 -7.41
N GLU A 13 -15.15 -0.56 -7.31
CA GLU A 13 -15.26 0.45 -8.37
C GLU A 13 -13.97 0.50 -9.19
N THR A 14 -14.13 0.50 -10.51
CA THR A 14 -13.06 0.76 -11.48
C THR A 14 -13.18 2.18 -11.99
N ILE A 15 -12.12 2.99 -11.84
CA ILE A 15 -12.04 4.34 -12.43
C ILE A 15 -11.05 4.34 -13.59
N PHE A 16 -11.48 4.86 -14.74
CA PHE A 16 -10.66 4.94 -15.95
C PHE A 16 -10.06 6.34 -16.16
N GLU A 17 -9.04 6.45 -17.02
CA GLU A 17 -8.36 7.74 -17.37
C GLU A 17 -9.34 8.79 -17.91
N ASN A 18 -10.42 8.38 -18.60
CA ASN A 18 -11.47 9.28 -19.11
C ASN A 18 -12.44 9.75 -18.00
N GLY A 19 -12.28 9.26 -16.77
CA GLY A 19 -13.12 9.58 -15.62
C GLY A 19 -14.40 8.75 -15.51
N THR A 20 -14.66 7.81 -16.42
CA THR A 20 -15.78 6.88 -16.28
C THR A 20 -15.53 5.94 -15.11
N ARG A 21 -16.62 5.50 -14.48
CA ARG A 21 -16.63 4.62 -13.33
C ARG A 21 -17.49 3.41 -13.63
N THR A 22 -17.04 2.25 -13.20
CA THR A 22 -17.80 1.00 -13.35
C THR A 22 -17.77 0.27 -12.02
N LEU A 23 -18.96 0.01 -11.45
CA LEU A 23 -19.12 -0.84 -10.29
C LEU A 23 -19.14 -2.31 -10.76
N THR A 24 -18.38 -3.16 -10.10
CA THR A 24 -18.40 -4.61 -10.33
C THR A 24 -18.84 -5.30 -9.05
N GLU A 25 -19.95 -6.02 -9.14
CA GLU A 25 -20.49 -6.82 -8.05
C GLU A 25 -19.79 -8.17 -8.00
N VAL A 26 -19.38 -8.59 -6.80
CA VAL A 26 -18.69 -9.86 -6.58
C VAL A 26 -19.64 -10.88 -5.96
N ASN A 27 -19.63 -12.09 -6.51
CA ASN A 27 -20.27 -13.24 -5.88
C ASN A 27 -19.23 -14.08 -5.15
N VAL A 28 -19.38 -14.19 -3.83
CA VAL A 28 -18.54 -15.07 -3.00
C VAL A 28 -19.26 -16.41 -2.81
N LEU A 29 -18.57 -17.51 -3.13
CA LEU A 29 -19.03 -18.88 -2.92
C LEU A 29 -18.08 -19.54 -1.89
N GLY A 30 -18.56 -19.83 -0.68
CA GLY A 30 -17.75 -20.52 0.34
C GLY A 30 -18.31 -20.45 1.77
N PRO A 31 -17.81 -21.30 2.69
CA PRO A 31 -18.18 -21.27 4.10
C PRO A 31 -17.59 -20.04 4.81
N VAL A 32 -18.41 -19.39 5.63
CA VAL A 32 -18.07 -18.18 6.40
C VAL A 32 -17.17 -18.57 7.58
N LEU A 33 -16.11 -17.79 7.85
CA LEU A 33 -15.42 -17.80 9.15
C LEU A 33 -16.14 -16.82 10.07
N ASP A 34 -16.43 -17.25 11.29
CA ASP A 34 -17.25 -16.50 12.24
C ASP A 34 -16.75 -15.06 12.47
N PRO A 35 -17.65 -14.06 12.50
CA PRO A 35 -17.30 -12.73 12.94
C PRO A 35 -17.03 -12.72 14.44
N VAL A 36 -15.81 -12.37 14.85
CA VAL A 36 -15.57 -11.84 16.19
C VAL A 36 -15.90 -10.35 16.13
N GLY A 37 -16.93 -9.96 16.88
CA GLY A 37 -17.35 -8.56 16.96
C GLY A 37 -16.32 -7.75 17.73
N ASN A 38 -15.78 -6.71 17.09
CA ASN A 38 -15.07 -5.65 17.78
C ASN A 38 -15.99 -4.44 17.86
N THR A 39 -16.28 -4.00 19.09
CA THR A 39 -17.01 -2.76 19.36
C THR A 39 -15.97 -1.71 19.71
N THR A 40 -15.76 -0.74 18.83
CA THR A 40 -14.98 0.45 19.16
C THR A 40 -15.57 1.63 18.43
N THR A 41 -16.11 2.59 19.17
CA THR A 41 -16.60 3.86 18.66
C THR A 41 -15.46 4.87 18.65
N GLN A 42 -15.08 5.40 17.49
CA GLN A 42 -14.10 6.48 17.43
C GLN A 42 -14.59 7.74 16.72
N ARG A 43 -14.44 8.86 17.44
CA ARG A 43 -14.65 10.23 16.96
C ARG A 43 -13.33 10.76 16.39
N SER A 44 -13.40 11.33 15.19
CA SER A 44 -12.28 12.00 14.52
C SER A 44 -11.60 13.07 15.39
N LEU A 45 -10.36 12.80 15.80
CA LEU A 45 -9.47 13.76 16.49
C LEU A 45 -8.18 14.00 15.69
N ARG A 46 -7.63 15.22 15.83
CA ARG A 46 -6.55 15.80 15.01
C ARG A 46 -5.28 14.95 14.99
N LYS A 47 -4.73 14.76 13.78
CA LYS A 47 -3.44 14.10 13.49
C LYS A 47 -2.28 14.78 14.26
N LYS A 48 -1.67 14.07 15.22
CA LYS A 48 -0.35 14.40 15.81
C LYS A 48 0.69 13.36 15.36
N ARG A 49 1.96 13.61 15.71
CA ARG A 49 3.19 13.06 15.10
C ARG A 49 3.19 11.54 14.87
N GLN A 50 3.72 11.13 13.71
CA GLN A 50 3.83 9.75 13.23
C GLN A 50 5.24 9.12 13.43
N ILE A 51 6.06 9.80 14.23
CA ILE A 51 7.44 9.43 14.58
C ILE A 51 7.46 9.20 16.10
N TYR A 52 7.85 8.01 16.51
CA TYR A 52 7.88 7.54 17.89
C TYR A 52 9.30 7.64 18.45
N GLY A 53 9.49 8.50 19.44
CA GLY A 53 10.79 8.67 20.07
C GLY A 53 11.86 9.19 19.10
N THR A 54 12.93 8.42 18.90
CA THR A 54 14.05 8.79 18.01
C THR A 54 13.79 8.31 16.60
N ASP A 55 13.90 9.20 15.62
CA ASP A 55 13.67 8.89 14.21
C ASP A 55 14.59 7.77 13.69
N SER A 56 14.01 6.59 13.48
CA SER A 56 14.65 5.37 13.00
C SER A 56 14.66 5.24 11.47
N ARG A 57 14.21 6.27 10.73
CA ARG A 57 14.09 6.20 9.26
C ARG A 57 15.41 6.46 8.55
N PHE A 58 15.73 5.59 7.60
CA PHE A 58 16.96 5.65 6.80
C PHE A 58 16.70 6.23 5.41
N SER A 59 17.26 7.40 5.11
CA SER A 59 17.25 7.93 3.74
C SER A 59 18.24 7.16 2.86
N ILE A 60 17.75 6.58 1.77
CA ILE A 60 18.57 5.87 0.80
C ILE A 60 19.10 6.86 -0.23
N TYR A 61 20.39 7.17 -0.12
CA TYR A 61 21.10 8.06 -1.06
C TYR A 61 21.96 7.32 -2.09
N ASP A 62 22.41 6.10 -1.78
CA ASP A 62 23.24 5.32 -2.71
C ASP A 62 22.39 4.91 -3.92
N LYS A 63 22.85 5.31 -5.11
CA LYS A 63 22.21 5.00 -6.39
C LYS A 63 22.03 3.50 -6.58
N ARG A 64 22.97 2.67 -6.13
CA ARG A 64 22.90 1.22 -6.22
C ARG A 64 21.69 0.68 -5.48
N PHE A 65 21.43 1.16 -4.26
CA PHE A 65 20.25 0.73 -3.52
C PHE A 65 18.97 1.26 -4.16
N MET A 66 18.92 2.54 -4.57
CA MET A 66 17.73 3.12 -5.21
C MET A 66 17.31 2.40 -6.50
N THR A 67 18.25 1.82 -7.25
CA THR A 67 17.96 1.12 -8.52
C THR A 67 17.82 -0.39 -8.39
N ASN A 68 18.11 -0.97 -7.23
CA ASN A 68 18.06 -2.41 -6.99
C ASN A 68 16.87 -2.84 -6.14
N PHE A 69 16.48 -4.10 -6.32
CA PHE A 69 15.47 -4.73 -5.49
C PHE A 69 16.00 -4.90 -4.05
N PRO A 70 15.20 -4.67 -2.99
CA PRO A 70 13.76 -4.39 -3.02
C PRO A 70 13.38 -2.91 -3.18
N PHE A 71 14.31 -1.98 -3.04
CA PHE A 71 14.00 -0.56 -2.91
C PHE A 71 13.47 0.09 -4.19
N ASN A 72 13.89 -0.41 -5.36
CA ASN A 72 13.47 0.11 -6.66
C ASN A 72 12.00 -0.17 -7.03
N THR A 73 11.30 -0.98 -6.22
CA THR A 73 9.86 -1.25 -6.35
C THR A 73 9.00 -0.16 -5.73
N ALA A 74 9.56 0.69 -4.86
CA ALA A 74 8.84 1.82 -4.29
C ALA A 74 8.56 2.89 -5.35
N VAL A 75 7.33 3.39 -5.38
CA VAL A 75 6.89 4.43 -6.32
C VAL A 75 6.24 5.60 -5.61
N LYS A 76 6.32 6.79 -6.22
CA LYS A 76 5.60 7.98 -5.75
C LYS A 76 4.33 8.17 -6.58
N ILE A 77 3.21 8.45 -5.93
CA ILE A 77 1.95 8.75 -6.59
C ILE A 77 1.78 10.25 -6.68
N SER A 78 1.21 10.75 -7.77
CA SER A 78 1.07 12.20 -7.99
C SER A 78 0.17 12.93 -6.99
N THR A 79 -0.61 12.20 -6.18
CA THR A 79 -1.42 12.73 -5.07
C THR A 79 -0.59 13.01 -3.81
N GLY A 80 0.67 12.59 -3.77
CA GLY A 80 1.58 12.78 -2.63
C GLY A 80 1.98 11.48 -1.96
N CYS A 81 1.13 10.45 -2.08
CA CYS A 81 1.34 9.11 -1.53
C CYS A 81 2.51 8.34 -2.14
N SER A 82 2.76 7.17 -1.56
CA SER A 82 3.65 6.12 -2.03
C SER A 82 2.87 4.89 -2.53
N GLY A 83 3.58 3.95 -3.13
CA GLY A 83 3.05 2.69 -3.62
C GLY A 83 4.18 1.68 -3.82
N VAL A 84 3.81 0.47 -4.23
CA VAL A 84 4.77 -0.59 -4.57
C VAL A 84 4.42 -1.27 -5.90
N LEU A 85 5.44 -1.53 -6.73
CA LEU A 85 5.30 -2.33 -7.95
C LEU A 85 5.03 -3.79 -7.59
N ILE A 86 3.90 -4.33 -8.04
CA ILE A 86 3.47 -5.73 -7.80
C ILE A 86 3.35 -6.57 -9.08
N SER A 87 3.46 -5.95 -10.25
CA SER A 87 3.63 -6.61 -11.55
C SER A 87 4.16 -5.59 -12.58
N PRO A 88 4.50 -5.98 -13.83
CA PRO A 88 5.00 -5.04 -14.84
C PRO A 88 4.08 -3.85 -15.13
N LYS A 89 2.78 -3.97 -14.85
CA LYS A 89 1.77 -2.94 -15.10
C LYS A 89 0.99 -2.52 -13.86
N HIS A 90 1.27 -3.03 -12.67
CA HIS A 90 0.40 -2.77 -11.51
C HIS A 90 1.15 -2.26 -10.29
N VAL A 91 0.51 -1.32 -9.60
CA VAL A 91 0.98 -0.72 -8.35
C VAL A 91 -0.06 -0.96 -7.27
N LEU A 92 0.37 -1.43 -6.10
CA LEU A 92 -0.44 -1.46 -4.89
C LEU A 92 -0.24 -0.16 -4.11
N THR A 93 -1.32 0.39 -3.57
CA THR A 93 -1.32 1.59 -2.72
C THR A 93 -2.52 1.60 -1.78
N ALA A 94 -2.68 2.64 -0.97
CA ALA A 94 -3.84 2.84 -0.10
C ALA A 94 -5.01 3.43 -0.91
N ALA A 95 -6.24 3.04 -0.59
CA ALA A 95 -7.45 3.53 -1.26
C ALA A 95 -7.62 5.05 -1.06
N HIS A 96 -7.29 5.54 0.14
CA HIS A 96 -7.45 6.95 0.46
C HIS A 96 -6.49 7.88 -0.28
N CYS A 97 -5.45 7.33 -0.91
CA CYS A 97 -4.62 8.07 -1.84
C CYS A 97 -5.38 8.49 -3.11
N LEU A 98 -6.56 7.93 -3.35
CA LEU A 98 -7.42 8.13 -4.51
C LEU A 98 -8.80 8.68 -4.14
N HIS A 99 -9.35 8.30 -2.99
CA HIS A 99 -10.73 8.58 -2.60
C HIS A 99 -10.84 8.84 -1.10
N ASP A 100 -11.46 9.92 -0.62
CA ASP A 100 -11.54 10.23 0.82
C ASP A 100 -12.69 9.50 1.56
N GLY A 101 -13.28 8.51 0.89
CA GLY A 101 -14.45 7.77 1.34
C GLY A 101 -15.77 8.38 0.84
N LYS A 102 -15.81 9.68 0.53
CA LYS A 102 -16.99 10.32 -0.07
C LYS A 102 -16.76 10.69 -1.53
N ASP A 103 -15.61 11.29 -1.81
CA ASP A 103 -15.25 11.82 -3.10
C ASP A 103 -13.82 11.46 -3.50
N TYR A 104 -13.56 11.50 -4.80
CA TYR A 104 -12.24 11.30 -5.35
C TYR A 104 -11.31 12.48 -5.01
N VAL A 105 -10.12 12.18 -4.49
CA VAL A 105 -9.14 13.21 -4.13
C VAL A 105 -8.68 13.98 -5.37
N LYS A 106 -8.29 15.24 -5.17
CA LYS A 106 -7.84 16.11 -6.26
C LYS A 106 -6.66 15.48 -7.02
N GLY A 107 -6.83 15.34 -8.33
CA GLY A 107 -5.80 14.80 -9.24
C GLY A 107 -5.90 13.29 -9.51
N SER A 108 -6.81 12.58 -8.87
CA SER A 108 -7.15 11.17 -9.16
C SER A 108 -7.51 10.92 -10.63
N LYS A 109 -8.24 11.83 -11.28
CA LYS A 109 -8.60 11.73 -12.73
C LYS A 109 -7.39 11.77 -13.68
N ARG A 110 -6.24 12.28 -13.24
CA ARG A 110 -5.00 12.38 -14.04
C ARG A 110 -3.81 11.78 -13.29
N LEU A 111 -4.08 10.66 -12.62
CA LEU A 111 -3.13 10.01 -11.75
C LEU A 111 -1.88 9.57 -12.52
N ARG A 112 -0.72 9.81 -11.91
CA ARG A 112 0.58 9.37 -12.42
C ARG A 112 1.35 8.67 -11.33
N VAL A 113 2.12 7.67 -11.74
CA VAL A 113 3.04 6.93 -10.88
C VAL A 113 4.47 7.26 -11.32
N GLY A 114 5.27 7.70 -10.36
CA GLY A 114 6.64 8.13 -10.50
C GLY A 114 7.60 7.05 -10.05
N LEU A 115 8.35 6.48 -11.00
CA LEU A 115 9.42 5.54 -10.73
C LEU A 115 10.73 6.32 -10.54
N MET A 116 11.37 6.18 -9.39
CA MET A 116 12.59 6.94 -9.08
C MET A 116 13.72 6.63 -10.07
N LYS A 117 14.27 7.64 -10.74
CA LYS A 117 15.39 7.54 -11.68
C LYS A 117 16.59 8.30 -11.13
N THR A 118 17.73 7.62 -11.09
CA THR A 118 19.01 8.27 -10.84
C THR A 118 19.48 8.97 -12.11
N LYS A 119 19.87 10.24 -12.03
CA LYS A 119 20.54 10.90 -13.17
C LYS A 119 21.87 10.18 -13.43
N SER A 120 22.04 9.60 -14.63
CA SER A 120 23.36 9.18 -15.12
C SER A 120 24.16 10.46 -15.43
N ARG A 121 25.45 10.46 -15.11
CA ARG A 121 26.37 11.56 -15.44
C ARG A 121 26.80 11.52 -16.92
N GLY A 122 25.88 11.18 -17.82
CA GLY A 122 26.21 10.95 -19.22
C GLY A 122 24.97 11.07 -20.09
N ASP A 123 24.52 12.30 -20.30
CA ASP A 123 23.99 12.72 -21.59
C ASP A 123 24.09 14.24 -21.71
N GLY A 124 24.58 14.70 -22.85
CA GLY A 124 25.07 16.05 -23.07
C GLY A 124 23.97 17.10 -23.08
N ARG A 125 24.14 18.12 -22.23
CA ARG A 125 23.99 19.56 -22.54
C ARG A 125 24.02 20.31 -21.20
N LYS A 126 25.16 20.96 -20.94
CA LYS A 126 25.30 21.95 -19.86
C LYS A 126 24.34 23.11 -20.14
N ARG A 127 23.08 23.01 -19.68
CA ARG A 127 22.26 24.20 -19.44
C ARG A 127 22.77 24.84 -18.16
N LYS A 128 23.58 25.89 -18.32
CA LYS A 128 23.94 26.83 -17.25
C LYS A 128 22.63 27.39 -16.67
N GLY A 129 22.40 27.20 -15.38
CA GLY A 129 21.24 27.76 -14.68
C GLY A 129 20.40 26.72 -13.94
N ALA A 130 20.93 26.25 -12.82
CA ALA A 130 20.23 25.77 -11.62
C ALA A 130 21.08 24.67 -10.96
N LYS A 131 21.78 25.02 -9.87
CA LYS A 131 22.23 24.05 -8.86
C LYS A 131 20.99 23.42 -8.21
N ARG A 132 20.23 22.60 -8.93
CA ARG A 132 19.39 21.60 -8.27
C ARG A 132 20.35 20.49 -7.87
N ASN A 133 20.81 20.57 -6.61
CA ASN A 133 21.48 19.49 -5.88
C ASN A 133 20.90 18.15 -6.32
N GLY A 134 21.73 17.12 -6.49
CA GLY A 134 21.45 15.84 -7.18
C GLY A 134 20.34 14.96 -6.61
N MET A 135 19.20 15.54 -6.26
CA MET A 135 17.95 14.91 -5.89
C MET A 135 17.51 13.96 -7.00
N PRO A 136 17.06 12.75 -6.63
CA PRO A 136 16.45 11.83 -7.57
C PRO A 136 15.29 12.48 -8.33
N SER A 137 15.14 12.13 -9.60
CA SER A 137 14.00 12.54 -10.42
C SER A 137 13.03 11.37 -10.60
N PHE A 138 11.76 11.64 -10.87
CA PHE A 138 10.79 10.59 -11.14
C PHE A 138 10.52 10.46 -12.64
N GLN A 139 10.53 9.23 -13.15
CA GLN A 139 9.95 8.90 -14.44
C GLN A 139 8.46 8.63 -14.25
N TRP A 140 7.62 9.56 -14.69
CA TRP A 140 6.18 9.49 -14.52
C TRP A 140 5.48 8.71 -15.64
N THR A 141 4.64 7.77 -15.27
CA THR A 141 3.73 7.02 -16.16
C THR A 141 2.29 7.30 -15.75
N ARG A 142 1.38 7.46 -16.72
CA ARG A 142 -0.05 7.63 -16.43
C ARG A 142 -0.69 6.32 -15.99
N VAL A 143 -1.69 6.44 -15.14
CA VAL A 143 -2.57 5.34 -14.76
C VAL A 143 -3.69 5.21 -15.80
N LYS A 144 -3.96 3.98 -16.23
CA LYS A 144 -5.02 3.61 -17.17
C LYS A 144 -6.34 3.42 -16.44
N SER A 145 -6.30 2.66 -15.34
CA SER A 145 -7.43 2.42 -14.46
C SER A 145 -6.99 2.21 -13.02
N SER A 146 -7.91 2.39 -12.07
CA SER A 146 -7.71 2.12 -10.65
C SER A 146 -8.87 1.27 -10.12
N HIS A 147 -8.58 0.29 -9.27
CA HIS A 147 -9.57 -0.52 -8.58
C HIS A 147 -9.59 -0.17 -7.09
N ILE A 148 -10.77 0.11 -6.55
CA ILE A 148 -10.99 0.44 -5.13
C ILE A 148 -12.13 -0.46 -4.59
N PRO A 149 -11.91 -1.22 -3.50
CA PRO A 149 -12.95 -2.04 -2.90
C PRO A 149 -14.09 -1.16 -2.36
N LYS A 150 -15.32 -1.65 -2.47
CA LYS A 150 -16.53 -0.95 -2.01
C LYS A 150 -16.52 -0.75 -0.50
N GLY A 151 -15.89 -1.68 0.25
CA GLY A 151 -15.68 -1.54 1.69
C GLY A 151 -14.97 -0.25 2.12
N TRP A 152 -14.26 0.45 1.21
CA TRP A 152 -13.65 1.75 1.48
C TRP A 152 -14.65 2.93 1.47
N PHE A 153 -15.74 2.83 0.73
CA PHE A 153 -16.65 3.96 0.50
C PHE A 153 -17.57 4.19 1.72
N LYS A 154 -17.77 5.46 2.09
CA LYS A 154 -18.62 5.87 3.21
C LYS A 154 -20.07 5.42 2.94
N GLY A 155 -20.56 4.55 3.81
CA GLY A 155 -21.81 3.80 3.67
C GLY A 155 -21.72 2.43 4.34
N VAL A 156 -20.49 1.93 4.46
CA VAL A 156 -20.06 0.87 5.38
C VAL A 156 -19.52 1.56 6.65
N SER A 157 -19.76 1.03 7.86
CA SER A 157 -19.38 1.70 9.13
C SER A 157 -17.92 2.18 9.12
N GLU A 158 -17.64 3.35 9.73
CA GLU A 158 -16.31 4.01 9.67
C GLU A 158 -15.17 3.09 10.13
N ASP A 159 -15.45 2.16 11.04
CA ASP A 159 -14.48 1.17 11.55
C ASP A 159 -14.08 0.12 10.50
N ILE A 160 -14.98 -0.25 9.59
CA ILE A 160 -14.72 -1.24 8.53
C ILE A 160 -13.95 -0.60 7.36
N ALA A 161 -14.10 0.71 7.14
CA ALA A 161 -13.48 1.38 6.00
C ALA A 161 -11.95 1.21 5.99
N LEU A 162 -11.31 1.25 7.16
CA LEU A 162 -9.85 1.07 7.28
C LEU A 162 -9.37 -0.32 6.85
N ASP A 163 -10.17 -1.36 7.07
CA ASP A 163 -9.84 -2.72 6.62
C ASP A 163 -9.74 -2.81 5.09
N TYR A 164 -10.40 -1.90 4.39
CA TYR A 164 -10.45 -1.83 2.93
C TYR A 164 -9.63 -0.67 2.34
N ASP A 165 -8.71 -0.08 3.11
CA ASP A 165 -7.83 0.99 2.65
C ASP A 165 -6.67 0.48 1.76
N TYR A 166 -7.01 -0.20 0.66
CA TYR A 166 -6.09 -0.63 -0.38
C TYR A 166 -6.68 -0.40 -1.78
N ALA A 167 -5.82 -0.14 -2.75
CA ALA A 167 -6.20 0.03 -4.14
C ALA A 167 -5.09 -0.46 -5.08
N VAL A 168 -5.48 -0.85 -6.28
CA VAL A 168 -4.55 -1.25 -7.35
C VAL A 168 -4.66 -0.30 -8.53
N LEU A 169 -3.52 0.19 -9.01
CA LEU A 169 -3.41 1.05 -10.18
C LEU A 169 -2.85 0.24 -11.36
N GLU A 170 -3.58 0.21 -12.48
CA GLU A 170 -3.05 -0.28 -13.75
C GLU A 170 -2.32 0.86 -14.48
N LEU A 171 -1.05 0.66 -14.79
CA LEU A 171 -0.21 1.59 -15.54
C LEU A 171 -0.50 1.49 -17.04
N LYS A 172 -0.59 2.66 -17.70
CA LYS A 172 -0.76 2.75 -19.15
C LYS A 172 0.38 2.11 -19.95
N ARG A 173 1.58 2.04 -19.36
CA ARG A 173 2.76 1.42 -19.98
C ARG A 173 3.45 0.49 -18.99
N PRO A 174 3.86 -0.71 -19.41
CA PRO A 174 4.62 -1.61 -18.55
C PRO A 174 5.99 -1.00 -18.22
N HIS A 175 6.45 -1.21 -16.99
CA HIS A 175 7.80 -0.88 -16.59
C HIS A 175 8.75 -2.07 -16.78
N LYS A 176 10.05 -1.80 -16.83
CA LYS A 176 11.11 -2.82 -16.96
C LYS A 176 11.86 -3.10 -15.65
N ARG A 177 11.31 -2.70 -14.50
CA ARG A 177 11.89 -2.95 -13.18
C ARG A 177 11.44 -4.28 -12.61
N LYS A 178 12.24 -4.82 -11.68
CA LYS A 178 11.76 -5.85 -10.75
C LYS A 178 10.58 -5.30 -9.96
N TYR A 179 9.64 -6.16 -9.65
CA TYR A 179 8.49 -5.91 -8.78
C TYR A 179 8.51 -6.95 -7.65
N MET A 180 7.69 -6.74 -6.61
CA MET A 180 7.60 -7.66 -5.49
C MET A 180 6.31 -8.49 -5.59
N GLU A 181 6.44 -9.81 -5.42
CA GLU A 181 5.30 -10.71 -5.38
C GLU A 181 4.43 -10.41 -4.15
N LEU A 182 3.12 -10.67 -4.26
CA LEU A 182 2.21 -10.65 -3.12
C LEU A 182 2.37 -11.91 -2.28
N GLY A 183 2.02 -11.82 -1.01
CA GLY A 183 1.89 -12.95 -0.11
C GLY A 183 0.77 -12.72 0.89
N ILE A 184 0.18 -13.81 1.37
CA ILE A 184 -0.79 -13.75 2.46
C ILE A 184 -0.05 -13.38 3.74
N SER A 185 -0.58 -12.40 4.48
CA SER A 185 -0.01 -11.97 5.75
C SER A 185 -0.09 -13.09 6.78
N PRO A 186 1.04 -13.64 7.26
CA PRO A 186 1.01 -14.58 8.36
C PRO A 186 0.52 -13.87 9.64
N THR A 187 0.18 -14.65 10.67
CA THR A 187 -0.05 -14.11 12.01
C THR A 187 1.28 -13.69 12.64
N ILE A 188 1.24 -12.75 13.60
CA ILE A 188 2.44 -12.22 14.29
C ILE A 188 3.28 -13.37 14.87
N LYS A 189 2.63 -14.39 15.45
CA LYS A 189 3.29 -15.57 16.04
C LYS A 189 4.14 -16.36 15.04
N MET A 190 3.82 -16.28 13.75
CA MET A 190 4.54 -16.96 12.67
C MET A 190 5.60 -16.08 12.01
N MET A 191 5.71 -14.80 12.39
CA MET A 191 6.68 -13.87 11.84
C MET A 191 7.99 -13.88 12.62
N PRO A 192 9.16 -14.01 11.96
CA PRO A 192 10.45 -13.94 12.64
C PRO A 192 10.64 -12.59 13.34
N ARG A 193 10.62 -12.59 14.68
CA ARG A 193 10.70 -11.39 15.54
C ARG A 193 9.63 -10.32 15.23
N SER A 194 8.53 -10.71 14.60
CA SER A 194 7.47 -9.77 14.16
C SER A 194 7.98 -8.61 13.30
N MET A 195 9.13 -8.78 12.64
CA MET A 195 9.82 -7.69 11.94
C MET A 195 9.26 -7.48 10.55
N ILE A 196 8.83 -6.25 10.28
CA ILE A 196 8.37 -5.80 8.98
C ILE A 196 9.29 -4.74 8.40
N HIS A 197 9.23 -4.60 7.08
CA HIS A 197 10.04 -3.66 6.33
C HIS A 197 9.15 -2.92 5.33
N PHE A 198 9.40 -1.63 5.13
CA PHE A 198 8.85 -0.92 3.99
C PHE A 198 9.72 0.26 3.58
N SER A 199 9.51 0.73 2.35
CA SER A 199 10.15 1.92 1.81
C SER A 199 9.11 2.81 1.14
N GLY A 200 9.28 4.12 1.25
CA GLY A 200 8.31 5.11 0.81
C GLY A 200 8.91 6.50 0.66
N PHE A 201 8.03 7.45 0.37
CA PHE A 201 8.35 8.84 0.09
C PHE A 201 7.70 9.77 1.10
N ASP A 202 8.31 9.90 2.27
CA ASP A 202 7.90 10.81 3.33
C ASP A 202 7.83 12.27 2.87
N ASN A 203 6.91 13.03 3.46
CA ASN A 203 6.66 14.43 3.06
C ASN A 203 7.75 15.38 3.57
N ASP A 204 8.32 15.10 4.73
CA ASP A 204 9.43 15.86 5.33
C ASP A 204 10.77 15.61 4.64
N ARG A 205 10.90 14.52 3.85
CA ARG A 205 12.11 14.14 3.11
C ARG A 205 11.88 14.18 1.60
N SER A 206 11.58 15.38 1.08
CA SER A 206 11.19 15.61 -0.32
C SER A 206 12.09 14.91 -1.36
N GLY A 207 11.51 13.96 -2.08
CA GLY A 207 12.15 13.26 -3.20
C GLY A 207 13.16 12.19 -2.81
N GLN A 208 13.38 11.96 -1.51
CA GLN A 208 14.24 10.90 -0.99
C GLN A 208 13.44 9.61 -0.83
N LEU A 209 14.06 8.49 -1.16
CA LEU A 209 13.52 7.18 -0.81
C LEU A 209 13.91 6.88 0.63
N VAL A 210 12.93 6.58 1.47
CA VAL A 210 13.14 6.40 2.91
C VAL A 210 12.75 4.97 3.28
N TYR A 211 13.69 4.25 3.88
CA TYR A 211 13.53 2.88 4.34
C TYR A 211 13.39 2.81 5.85
N ARG A 212 12.59 1.86 6.33
CA ARG A 212 12.47 1.54 7.74
C ARG A 212 12.11 0.08 7.99
N PHE A 213 12.31 -0.32 9.22
CA PHE A 213 11.92 -1.61 9.74
C PHE A 213 11.56 -1.46 11.22
N CYS A 214 10.54 -2.18 11.67
CA CYS A 214 10.14 -2.23 13.07
C CYS A 214 9.43 -3.55 13.36
N SER A 215 9.20 -3.83 14.64
CA SER A 215 8.35 -4.93 15.08
C SER A 215 6.88 -4.52 15.05
N ILE A 216 6.01 -5.45 14.65
CA ILE A 216 4.57 -5.33 14.85
C ILE A 216 4.28 -5.51 16.35
N SER A 217 3.41 -4.66 16.88
CA SER A 217 2.99 -4.68 18.29
C SER A 217 1.76 -5.53 18.50
N ASP A 218 0.78 -5.42 17.61
CA ASP A 218 -0.48 -6.17 17.69
C ASP A 218 -1.12 -6.36 16.29
N GLU A 219 -2.10 -7.25 16.17
CA GLU A 219 -2.83 -7.51 14.93
C GLU A 219 -4.34 -7.70 15.16
N SER A 220 -5.15 -7.17 14.25
CA SER A 220 -6.52 -7.65 14.02
C SER A 220 -6.54 -8.59 12.81
N ASN A 221 -7.72 -9.09 12.42
CA ASN A 221 -7.86 -9.89 11.20
C ASN A 221 -7.36 -9.16 9.94
N ASP A 222 -7.55 -7.85 9.89
CA ASP A 222 -7.37 -7.04 8.68
C ASP A 222 -6.27 -5.98 8.82
N LEU A 223 -5.79 -5.70 10.04
CA LEU A 223 -4.81 -4.65 10.31
C LEU A 223 -3.60 -5.16 11.12
N LEU A 224 -2.45 -4.57 10.85
CA LEU A 224 -1.24 -4.66 11.68
C LEU A 224 -1.04 -3.31 12.39
N TYR A 225 -0.84 -3.37 13.70
CA TYR A 225 -0.55 -2.21 14.54
C TYR A 225 0.94 -2.17 14.88
N GLN A 226 1.57 -1.02 14.62
CA GLN A 226 3.03 -0.91 14.68
C GLN A 226 3.47 0.52 14.97
N TYR A 227 4.73 0.65 15.39
CA TYR A 227 5.38 1.91 15.76
C TYR A 227 6.56 2.27 14.83
N CYS A 228 6.57 1.80 13.58
CA CYS A 228 7.51 2.25 12.56
C CYS A 228 7.29 3.73 12.29
N ASP A 229 8.35 4.51 12.41
CA ASP A 229 8.34 5.93 12.09
C ASP A 229 7.95 6.19 10.63
N ALA A 230 6.98 7.05 10.43
CA ALA A 230 6.47 7.38 9.12
C ALA A 230 5.99 8.82 9.05
N GLU A 231 5.74 9.30 7.85
CA GLU A 231 5.10 10.60 7.60
C GLU A 231 4.08 10.41 6.48
N PRO A 232 3.03 11.26 6.34
CA PRO A 232 1.88 10.94 5.49
C PRO A 232 2.19 10.68 4.01
N GLY A 233 3.35 11.10 3.51
CA GLY A 233 3.80 10.78 2.15
C GLY A 233 4.14 9.30 1.93
N SER A 234 4.47 8.55 2.99
CA SER A 234 4.79 7.11 2.91
C SER A 234 3.55 6.22 2.87
N THR A 235 2.35 6.76 3.10
CA THR A 235 1.09 6.03 2.91
C THR A 235 1.04 5.35 1.54
N GLY A 236 0.51 4.13 1.53
CA GLY A 236 0.40 3.27 0.36
C GLY A 236 1.65 2.44 0.08
N SER A 237 2.74 2.67 0.84
CA SER A 237 3.94 1.81 0.76
C SER A 237 3.60 0.35 1.04
N GLY A 238 4.16 -0.54 0.23
CA GLY A 238 4.07 -1.98 0.47
C GLY A 238 4.93 -2.41 1.65
N VAL A 239 4.30 -3.01 2.64
CA VAL A 239 4.94 -3.66 3.78
C VAL A 239 5.29 -5.09 3.39
N TYR A 240 6.54 -5.48 3.62
CA TYR A 240 7.06 -6.78 3.21
C TYR A 240 7.88 -7.46 4.29
N LEU A 241 7.94 -8.77 4.18
CA LEU A 241 8.83 -9.64 4.95
C LEU A 241 9.32 -10.79 4.05
N ARG A 242 10.26 -11.60 4.56
CA ARG A 242 10.73 -12.79 3.84
C ARG A 242 9.83 -13.98 4.20
N LEU A 243 9.13 -14.52 3.20
CA LEU A 243 8.34 -15.75 3.32
C LEU A 243 9.10 -16.91 2.66
N LYS A 244 9.02 -18.08 3.26
CA LYS A 244 9.53 -19.32 2.67
C LYS A 244 8.57 -19.76 1.58
N GLU A 245 9.10 -20.09 0.40
CA GLU A 245 8.26 -20.62 -0.67
C GLU A 245 7.79 -22.04 -0.33
N PRO A 246 6.49 -22.38 -0.53
CA PRO A 246 6.01 -23.74 -0.39
C PRO A 246 6.82 -24.70 -1.25
N ASN A 247 7.19 -25.84 -0.68
CA ASN A 247 7.94 -26.91 -1.38
C ASN A 247 9.31 -26.50 -1.93
N LYS A 248 9.85 -25.35 -1.52
CA LYS A 248 11.20 -24.89 -1.88
C LYS A 248 11.98 -24.50 -0.62
N LYS A 249 13.31 -24.62 -0.68
CA LYS A 249 14.22 -24.13 0.37
C LYS A 249 14.53 -22.62 0.24
N GLN A 250 13.83 -21.92 -0.65
CA GLN A 250 14.08 -20.51 -0.96
C GLN A 250 13.17 -19.58 -0.15
N TRP A 251 13.73 -18.45 0.29
CA TRP A 251 12.98 -17.36 0.91
C TRP A 251 12.86 -16.20 -0.09
N LYS A 252 11.65 -15.67 -0.25
CA LYS A 252 11.37 -14.52 -1.11
C LYS A 252 10.78 -13.39 -0.29
N ARG A 253 11.11 -12.15 -0.69
CA ARG A 253 10.42 -10.97 -0.14
C ARG A 253 9.07 -10.87 -0.83
N LYS A 254 8.01 -10.85 -0.03
CA LYS A 254 6.63 -10.72 -0.49
C LYS A 254 5.96 -9.54 0.21
N ILE A 255 5.14 -8.81 -0.52
CA ILE A 255 4.26 -7.78 0.05
C ILE A 255 3.15 -8.49 0.81
N ILE A 256 3.00 -8.17 2.09
CA ILE A 256 2.01 -8.79 2.99
C ILE A 256 1.01 -7.79 3.56
N ALA A 257 1.28 -6.48 3.45
CA ALA A 257 0.36 -5.44 3.89
C ALA A 257 0.60 -4.12 3.13
N VAL A 258 -0.34 -3.19 3.25
CA VAL A 258 -0.27 -1.82 2.71
C VAL A 258 -0.24 -0.83 3.88
N TYR A 259 0.79 -0.02 3.98
CA TYR A 259 0.86 1.00 5.03
C TYR A 259 -0.25 2.05 4.82
N SER A 260 -1.18 2.17 5.76
CA SER A 260 -2.33 3.07 5.65
C SER A 260 -2.09 4.40 6.37
N GLY A 261 -1.26 4.45 7.41
CA GLY A 261 -0.93 5.70 8.07
C GLY A 261 -1.09 5.60 9.57
N HIS A 262 -1.46 6.70 10.20
CA HIS A 262 -1.65 6.78 11.65
C HIS A 262 -3.13 6.77 12.00
N GLN A 263 -3.49 5.97 13.00
CA GLN A 263 -4.85 5.86 13.53
C GLN A 263 -4.82 5.84 15.05
N TRP A 264 -5.88 6.40 15.64
CA TRP A 264 -6.19 6.21 17.03
C TRP A 264 -7.01 4.92 17.14
N VAL A 265 -6.73 4.11 18.15
CA VAL A 265 -7.41 2.84 18.41
C VAL A 265 -7.73 2.79 19.89
N ASP A 266 -8.95 2.39 20.23
CA ASP A 266 -9.35 2.22 21.62
C ASP A 266 -9.07 0.76 22.00
N VAL A 267 -8.20 0.58 22.98
CA VAL A 267 -7.84 -0.74 23.51
C VAL A 267 -8.24 -0.74 24.98
N ASN A 268 -9.30 -1.49 25.32
CA ASN A 268 -9.83 -1.61 26.68
C ASN A 268 -10.26 -0.28 27.34
N GLY A 269 -10.79 0.68 26.57
CA GLY A 269 -11.20 2.00 27.06
C GLY A 269 -10.07 3.02 27.11
N GLU A 270 -8.84 2.65 26.72
CA GLU A 270 -7.71 3.56 26.59
C GLU A 270 -7.40 3.84 25.12
N GLN A 271 -7.35 5.12 24.74
CA GLN A 271 -6.92 5.51 23.40
C GLN A 271 -5.41 5.37 23.27
N GLN A 272 -4.99 4.54 22.33
CA GLN A 272 -3.61 4.34 21.92
C GLN A 272 -3.44 4.73 20.45
N ASP A 273 -2.30 5.32 20.12
CA ASP A 273 -2.02 5.82 18.79
C ASP A 273 -1.05 4.90 18.03
N TYR A 274 -1.53 4.34 16.93
CA TYR A 274 -0.77 3.37 16.14
C TYR A 274 -0.52 3.87 14.73
N ASN A 275 0.63 3.50 14.18
CA ASN A 275 0.76 3.41 12.74
C ASN A 275 0.18 2.05 12.29
N VAL A 276 -0.68 2.06 11.28
CA VAL A 276 -1.45 0.90 10.82
C VAL A 276 -1.08 0.49 9.39
N ALA A 277 -1.17 -0.81 9.13
CA ALA A 277 -1.07 -1.35 7.78
C ALA A 277 -2.19 -2.37 7.53
N VAL A 278 -2.83 -2.28 6.36
CA VAL A 278 -3.87 -3.21 5.92
C VAL A 278 -3.24 -4.52 5.50
N ARG A 279 -3.57 -5.60 6.20
CA ARG A 279 -3.11 -6.96 5.91
C ARG A 279 -3.65 -7.44 4.57
N ILE A 280 -2.82 -8.16 3.83
CA ILE A 280 -3.26 -8.97 2.69
C ILE A 280 -3.75 -10.30 3.24
N THR A 281 -5.06 -10.37 3.52
CA THR A 281 -5.75 -11.61 3.90
C THR A 281 -5.96 -12.51 2.67
N PRO A 282 -6.35 -13.79 2.83
CA PRO A 282 -6.63 -14.65 1.68
C PRO A 282 -7.66 -14.05 0.70
N LEU A 283 -8.71 -13.40 1.21
CA LEU A 283 -9.74 -12.76 0.38
C LEU A 283 -9.20 -11.54 -0.37
N LYS A 284 -8.44 -10.68 0.32
CA LYS A 284 -7.78 -9.52 -0.32
C LYS A 284 -6.75 -9.97 -1.35
N TYR A 285 -6.00 -11.04 -1.06
CA TYR A 285 -5.06 -11.64 -2.00
C TYR A 285 -5.77 -12.08 -3.28
N ALA A 286 -6.86 -12.85 -3.15
CA ALA A 286 -7.64 -13.32 -4.30
C ALA A 286 -8.18 -12.15 -5.14
N GLN A 287 -8.74 -11.13 -4.50
CA GLN A 287 -9.26 -9.94 -5.18
C GLN A 287 -8.16 -9.15 -5.91
N ILE A 288 -7.03 -8.89 -5.24
CA ILE A 288 -5.89 -8.19 -5.85
C ILE A 288 -5.31 -9.03 -7.01
N CYS A 289 -5.22 -10.34 -6.86
CA CYS A 289 -4.76 -11.25 -7.89
C CYS A 289 -5.69 -11.24 -9.11
N PHE A 290 -7.01 -11.23 -8.90
CA PHE A 290 -7.97 -11.05 -9.98
C PHE A 290 -7.73 -9.74 -10.72
N TRP A 291 -7.52 -8.61 -10.02
CA TRP A 291 -7.19 -7.34 -10.66
C TRP A 291 -5.87 -7.33 -11.43
N LEU A 292 -4.92 -8.20 -11.07
CA LEU A 292 -3.63 -8.34 -11.77
C LEU A 292 -3.73 -9.13 -13.07
N HIS A 293 -4.55 -10.18 -13.09
CA HIS A 293 -4.58 -11.18 -14.16
C HIS A 293 -5.85 -11.17 -15.00
N GLY A 294 -6.94 -10.59 -14.48
CA GLY A 294 -8.28 -10.62 -15.09
C GLY A 294 -8.96 -11.99 -15.02
N ASN A 295 -8.44 -12.93 -14.23
CA ASN A 295 -9.03 -14.25 -13.99
C ASN A 295 -8.58 -14.83 -12.65
N ASP A 296 -9.30 -15.85 -12.16
CA ASP A 296 -9.07 -16.50 -10.87
C ASP A 296 -8.10 -17.68 -10.92
N GLY A 297 -7.78 -18.19 -12.11
CA GLY A 297 -7.04 -19.45 -12.30
C GLY A 297 -5.64 -19.46 -11.68
N ASN A 298 -5.04 -18.29 -11.48
CA ASN A 298 -3.71 -18.12 -10.89
C ASN A 298 -3.75 -17.63 -9.43
N CYS A 299 -4.93 -17.53 -8.81
CA CYS A 299 -5.12 -16.82 -7.54
C CYS A 299 -5.31 -17.73 -6.32
N THR A 300 -5.06 -19.02 -6.47
CA THR A 300 -5.27 -20.04 -5.42
C THR A 300 -4.07 -20.28 -4.51
N GLN A 301 -2.89 -19.75 -4.85
CA GLN A 301 -1.65 -19.93 -4.07
C GLN A 301 -0.99 -18.58 -3.80
N GLY A 302 -0.93 -18.18 -2.52
CA GLY A 302 -0.35 -16.91 -2.04
C GLY A 302 0.82 -17.10 -1.08
#